data_AF-A0A7C6H8Y2-F1
#
_entry.id   AF-A0A7C6H8Y2-F1
#
_cell.length_a   1.000
_cell.length_b   1.000
_cell.length_c   1.000
_cell.angle_alpha   90.00
_cell.angle_beta   90.00
_cell.angle_gamma   90.00
#
_symmetry.space_group_name_H-M   'P 1'
#
loop_
_entity.id
_entity.type
_entity.pdbx_description
1 polymer ?
#
loop_
_entity_poly.entity_id
_entity_poly.type
_entity_poly.pdbx_seq_one_letter_code
_entity_poly.pdbx_strand_id
1 'polypeptide(L)'
;MRRNDKYRGDLQVGSMPYQDDMLYKIDELRKRTNATYEAAKLALERASGDLVEALVELEKSSPRREIIKVKGPDLVRTVSEIIRRGNASRIIVRSGDYVVADIPVTIGVVATVFAPWLALLGSVALLLSTWTVEIERPFGENGQ
;
A
#
# COMPACT_ATOMS: atom_id res chain seq x y z
N MET A 1 51.64 -17.79 -26.16
CA MET A 1 51.09 -16.62 -25.45
C MET A 1 50.16 -15.86 -26.39
N ARG A 2 48.83 -16.01 -26.24
CA ARG A 2 47.82 -15.22 -26.98
C ARG A 2 47.21 -14.24 -25.97
N ARG A 3 47.48 -12.95 -26.15
CA ARG A 3 46.86 -11.85 -25.39
C ARG A 3 45.49 -11.55 -26.00
N ASN A 4 44.50 -11.42 -25.12
CA ASN A 4 43.10 -11.14 -25.45
C ASN A 4 42.89 -9.62 -25.60
N ASP A 5 43.01 -9.10 -26.82
CA ASP A 5 42.68 -7.71 -27.15
C ASP A 5 41.30 -7.61 -27.84
N LYS A 6 40.22 -7.96 -27.12
CA LYS A 6 38.84 -7.92 -27.66
C LYS A 6 37.91 -6.90 -27.02
N TYR A 7 38.44 -5.86 -26.38
CA TYR A 7 37.62 -4.76 -25.86
C TYR A 7 38.23 -3.41 -26.23
N ARG A 8 38.54 -3.24 -27.51
CA ARG A 8 38.83 -1.92 -28.09
C ARG A 8 38.03 -1.79 -29.37
N GLY A 9 36.83 -1.24 -29.23
CA GLY A 9 35.90 -0.96 -30.30
C GLY A 9 34.87 0.01 -29.76
N ASP A 10 35.19 1.29 -29.88
CA ASP A 10 34.28 2.40 -30.21
C ASP A 10 32.82 2.20 -29.82
N LEU A 11 32.41 2.77 -28.67
CA LEU A 11 31.01 3.11 -28.47
C LEU A 11 30.65 4.21 -29.48
N GLN A 12 30.30 3.80 -30.70
CA GLN A 12 29.30 4.53 -31.45
C GLN A 12 28.03 4.47 -30.61
N VAL A 13 27.68 5.59 -30.00
CA VAL A 13 26.38 5.82 -29.37
C VAL A 13 25.35 5.95 -30.50
N GLY A 14 25.09 4.83 -31.18
CA GLY A 14 24.12 4.70 -32.25
C GLY A 14 22.81 4.20 -31.66
N SER A 15 21.82 5.09 -31.63
CA SER A 15 20.38 4.78 -31.78
C SER A 15 19.87 3.52 -31.04
N MET A 16 19.75 3.55 -29.72
CA MET A 16 19.00 2.50 -29.01
C MET A 16 17.48 2.74 -29.14
N PRO A 17 16.69 1.70 -29.51
CA PRO A 17 15.29 1.85 -29.88
C PRO A 17 14.38 2.07 -28.67
N TYR A 18 13.35 2.87 -28.88
CA TYR A 18 12.21 3.35 -28.07
C TYR A 18 11.68 2.54 -26.85
N GLN A 19 12.07 1.28 -26.64
CA GLN A 19 11.59 0.43 -25.53
C GLN A 19 12.31 0.68 -24.19
N ASP A 20 13.50 1.27 -24.22
CA ASP A 20 14.30 1.62 -23.03
C ASP A 20 13.68 2.78 -22.23
N ASP A 21 13.02 3.73 -22.90
CA ASP A 21 12.39 4.91 -22.25
C ASP A 21 11.24 4.51 -21.31
N MET A 22 10.41 3.56 -21.71
CA MET A 22 9.28 3.10 -20.89
C MET A 22 9.75 2.32 -19.67
N LEU A 23 10.76 1.45 -19.83
CA LEU A 23 11.35 0.71 -18.73
C LEU A 23 12.04 1.66 -17.74
N TYR A 24 12.82 2.62 -18.24
CA TYR A 24 13.44 3.67 -17.44
C TYR A 24 12.41 4.46 -16.61
N LYS A 25 11.32 4.91 -17.24
CA LYS A 25 10.24 5.64 -16.55
C LYS A 25 9.55 4.79 -15.50
N ILE A 26 9.27 3.51 -15.78
CA ILE A 26 8.67 2.60 -14.80
C ILE A 26 9.60 2.40 -13.60
N ASP A 27 10.89 2.17 -13.84
CA ASP A 27 11.86 2.00 -12.76
C ASP A 27 12.03 3.27 -11.94
N GLU A 28 12.01 4.45 -12.58
CA GLU A 28 12.06 5.73 -11.88
C GLU A 28 10.82 5.96 -11.01
N LEU A 29 9.62 5.61 -11.51
CA LEU A 29 8.39 5.64 -10.71
C LEU A 29 8.48 4.72 -9.50
N ARG A 30 8.96 3.49 -9.65
CA ARG A 30 9.09 2.52 -8.54
C ARG A 30 10.18 2.89 -7.53
N LYS A 31 11.18 3.66 -7.94
CA LYS A 31 12.20 4.19 -7.01
C LYS A 31 11.64 5.32 -6.16
N ARG A 32 10.84 6.21 -6.76
CA ARG A 32 10.27 7.40 -6.09
C ARG A 32 8.98 7.11 -5.35
N THR A 33 8.24 6.13 -5.81
CA THR A 33 6.97 5.67 -5.25
C THR A 33 7.12 4.20 -4.90
N ASN A 34 6.55 3.72 -3.79
CA ASN A 34 6.61 2.30 -3.44
C ASN A 34 5.63 1.45 -4.28
N ALA A 35 5.43 1.82 -5.55
CA ALA A 35 4.48 1.21 -6.47
C ALA A 35 5.02 -0.11 -7.05
N THR A 36 4.11 -1.00 -7.41
CA THR A 36 4.45 -2.20 -8.18
C THR A 36 4.75 -1.83 -9.63
N TYR A 37 5.44 -2.73 -10.35
CA TYR A 37 5.73 -2.54 -11.78
C TYR A 37 4.45 -2.38 -12.62
N GLU A 38 3.42 -3.14 -12.27
CA GLU A 38 2.09 -3.04 -12.88
C GLU A 38 1.43 -1.69 -12.60
N ALA A 39 1.42 -1.24 -11.34
CA ALA A 39 0.86 0.06 -10.98
C ALA A 39 1.59 1.21 -11.70
N ALA A 40 2.92 1.15 -11.75
CA ALA A 40 3.74 2.14 -12.46
C ALA A 40 3.50 2.15 -13.98
N LYS A 41 3.36 0.98 -14.61
CA LYS A 41 3.00 0.86 -16.03
C LYS A 41 1.63 1.46 -16.31
N LEU A 42 0.62 1.11 -15.52
CA LEU A 42 -0.75 1.62 -15.69
C LEU A 42 -0.82 3.13 -15.48
N ALA A 43 -0.07 3.68 -14.51
CA ALA A 43 0.00 5.11 -14.28
C ALA A 43 0.62 5.85 -15.48
N LEU A 44 1.70 5.32 -16.06
CA LEU A 44 2.30 5.90 -17.29
C LEU A 44 1.37 5.82 -18.49
N GLU A 45 0.65 4.71 -18.67
CA GLU A 45 -0.33 4.56 -19.75
C GLU A 45 -1.47 5.58 -19.63
N ARG A 46 -1.97 5.82 -18.40
CA ARG A 46 -3.00 6.84 -18.12
C ARG A 46 -2.48 8.26 -18.27
N ALA A 47 -1.25 8.50 -17.86
CA ALA A 47 -0.54 9.76 -18.03
C ALA A 47 -0.04 9.99 -19.46
N SER A 48 -0.39 9.12 -20.43
CA SER A 48 0.05 9.21 -21.82
C SER A 48 1.58 9.30 -21.98
N GLY A 49 2.33 8.65 -21.09
CA GLY A 49 3.78 8.62 -21.06
C GLY A 49 4.46 9.78 -20.33
N ASP A 50 3.71 10.69 -19.73
CA ASP A 50 4.24 11.75 -18.86
C ASP A 50 4.63 11.20 -17.48
N LEU A 51 5.92 11.29 -17.15
CA LEU A 51 6.46 10.76 -15.90
C LEU A 51 5.97 11.54 -14.68
N VAL A 52 5.82 12.86 -14.80
CA VAL A 52 5.42 13.73 -13.68
C VAL A 52 3.94 13.51 -13.39
N GLU A 53 3.10 13.46 -14.42
CA GLU A 53 1.68 13.17 -14.24
C GLU A 53 1.48 11.74 -13.69
N ALA A 54 2.28 10.76 -14.14
CA ALA A 54 2.26 9.42 -13.56
C ALA A 54 2.72 9.39 -12.09
N LEU A 55 3.71 10.19 -11.69
CA LEU A 55 4.11 10.35 -10.29
C LEU A 55 2.94 10.91 -9.47
N VAL A 56 2.30 11.96 -9.96
CA VAL A 56 1.16 12.60 -9.30
C VAL A 56 -0.01 11.62 -9.19
N GLU A 57 -0.30 10.84 -10.23
CA GLU A 57 -1.35 9.81 -10.24
C GLU A 57 -1.05 8.68 -9.23
N LEU A 58 0.20 8.23 -9.13
CA LEU A 58 0.62 7.21 -8.16
C LEU A 58 0.60 7.73 -6.72
N GLU A 59 0.98 8.98 -6.51
CA GLU A 59 0.87 9.64 -5.20
C GLU A 59 -0.60 9.80 -4.80
N LYS A 60 -1.47 10.20 -5.73
CA LYS A 60 -2.92 10.24 -5.53
C LYS A 60 -3.50 8.85 -5.28
N SER A 61 -3.02 7.82 -5.96
CA SER A 61 -3.55 6.45 -5.89
C SER A 61 -2.99 5.62 -4.73
N SER A 62 -2.02 6.15 -3.97
CA SER A 62 -1.44 5.42 -2.84
C SER A 62 -2.42 5.41 -1.65
N PRO A 63 -2.79 4.23 -1.10
CA PRO A 63 -3.69 4.15 0.04
C PRO A 63 -3.06 4.86 1.24
N ARG A 64 -3.80 5.80 1.82
CA ARG A 64 -3.32 6.53 3.00
C ARG A 64 -3.34 5.58 4.18
N ARG A 65 -2.16 5.27 4.73
CA ARG A 65 -2.03 4.51 5.98
C ARG A 65 -2.15 5.45 7.17
N GLU A 66 -3.08 5.13 8.05
CA GLU A 66 -3.28 5.82 9.32
C GLU A 66 -3.07 4.85 10.48
N ILE A 67 -2.35 5.30 11.51
CA ILE A 67 -2.06 4.49 12.70
C ILE A 67 -2.79 5.13 13.88
N ILE A 68 -3.71 4.39 14.48
CA ILE A 68 -4.47 4.81 15.66
C ILE A 68 -4.08 3.93 16.83
N LYS A 69 -3.61 4.54 17.92
CA LYS A 69 -3.40 3.84 19.18
C LYS A 69 -4.68 3.87 20.00
N VAL A 70 -5.13 2.72 20.45
CA VAL A 70 -6.38 2.53 21.19
C VAL A 70 -6.15 1.72 22.45
N LYS A 71 -6.86 2.08 23.52
CA LYS A 71 -6.90 1.27 24.73
C LYS A 71 -7.81 0.07 24.51
N GLY A 72 -7.51 -1.05 25.16
CA GLY A 72 -8.27 -2.30 25.07
C GLY A 72 -9.80 -2.15 25.08
N PRO A 73 -10.40 -1.43 26.05
CA PRO A 73 -11.85 -1.26 26.13
C PRO A 73 -12.47 -0.53 24.93
N ASP A 74 -11.71 0.34 24.27
CA ASP A 74 -12.18 1.16 23.15
C ASP A 74 -11.91 0.51 21.78
N LEU A 75 -11.07 -0.53 21.73
CA LEU A 75 -10.64 -1.18 20.48
C LEU A 75 -11.82 -1.59 19.60
N VAL A 76 -12.77 -2.34 20.16
CA VAL A 76 -13.96 -2.83 19.45
C VAL A 76 -14.78 -1.66 18.89
N ARG A 77 -14.98 -0.63 19.72
CA ARG A 77 -15.76 0.55 19.35
C ARG A 77 -15.08 1.31 18.20
N THR A 78 -13.79 1.57 18.30
CA THR A 78 -13.03 2.25 17.25
C THR A 78 -13.06 1.50 15.93
N VAL A 79 -12.81 0.19 15.95
CA VAL A 79 -12.86 -0.62 14.72
C VAL A 79 -14.27 -0.64 14.12
N SER A 80 -15.31 -0.78 14.95
CA SER A 80 -16.70 -0.71 14.49
C SER A 80 -17.06 0.64 13.87
N GLU A 81 -16.58 1.75 14.46
CA GLU A 81 -16.79 3.09 13.90
C GLU A 81 -16.09 3.27 12.55
N ILE A 82 -14.87 2.76 12.39
CA ILE A 82 -14.12 2.82 11.11
C ILE A 82 -14.88 2.07 10.02
N ILE A 83 -15.35 0.86 10.32
CA ILE A 83 -16.14 0.04 9.39
C ILE A 83 -17.45 0.72 9.04
N ARG A 84 -18.19 1.24 10.04
CA ARG A 84 -19.48 1.91 9.83
C ARG A 84 -19.35 3.16 8.97
N ARG A 85 -18.23 3.88 9.10
CA ARG A 85 -17.94 5.05 8.26
C ARG A 85 -17.61 4.66 6.82
N GLY A 86 -17.29 3.39 6.53
CA GLY A 86 -16.94 2.93 5.18
C GLY A 86 -15.60 3.46 4.65
N ASN A 87 -14.91 4.31 5.40
CA ASN A 87 -13.73 5.04 4.98
C ASN A 87 -12.42 4.26 5.23
N ALA A 88 -12.48 2.94 5.07
CA ALA A 88 -11.33 2.04 5.18
C ALA A 88 -11.53 0.90 4.20
N SER A 89 -10.46 0.51 3.49
CA SER A 89 -10.42 -0.67 2.62
C SER A 89 -9.81 -1.87 3.35
N ARG A 90 -8.94 -1.62 4.33
CA ARG A 90 -8.29 -2.66 5.15
C ARG A 90 -8.05 -2.15 6.57
N ILE A 91 -8.23 -3.02 7.56
CA ILE A 91 -7.96 -2.75 8.97
C ILE A 91 -7.03 -3.83 9.51
N ILE A 92 -5.90 -3.41 10.08
CA ILE A 92 -4.92 -4.29 10.70
C ILE A 92 -4.86 -3.95 12.20
N VAL A 93 -5.12 -4.91 13.06
CA VAL A 93 -5.07 -4.76 14.51
C VAL A 93 -3.82 -5.46 15.04
N ARG A 94 -3.00 -4.72 15.78
CA ARG A 94 -1.74 -5.20 16.36
C ARG A 94 -1.71 -5.06 17.88
N SER A 95 -1.02 -6.00 18.52
CA SER A 95 -0.64 -5.95 19.94
C SER A 95 0.89 -6.07 20.03
N GLY A 96 1.56 -4.96 20.34
CA GLY A 96 3.01 -4.86 20.18
C GLY A 96 3.41 -5.14 18.72
N ASP A 97 4.31 -6.11 18.54
CA ASP A 97 4.83 -6.52 17.22
C ASP A 97 3.97 -7.57 16.50
N TYR A 98 2.92 -8.07 17.14
CA TYR A 98 2.08 -9.14 16.59
C TYR A 98 0.85 -8.58 15.89
N VAL A 99 0.64 -8.99 14.63
CA VAL A 99 -0.63 -8.79 13.92
C VAL A 99 -1.64 -9.79 14.46
N VAL A 100 -2.68 -9.25 15.08
CA VAL A 100 -3.72 -10.05 15.71
C VAL A 100 -4.86 -10.23 14.71
N ALA A 101 -5.29 -9.17 14.03
CA ALA A 101 -6.29 -9.27 12.97
C ALA A 101 -5.88 -8.47 11.72
N ASP A 102 -6.26 -8.96 10.55
CA ASP A 102 -6.07 -8.31 9.25
C ASP A 102 -7.34 -8.51 8.42
N ILE A 103 -8.11 -7.44 8.25
CA ILE A 103 -9.50 -7.50 7.82
C ILE A 103 -9.69 -6.62 6.58
N PRO A 104 -10.01 -7.20 5.41
CA PRO A 104 -10.50 -6.42 4.28
C PRO A 104 -11.91 -5.91 4.58
N VAL A 105 -12.14 -4.60 4.46
CA VAL A 105 -13.43 -3.96 4.78
C VAL A 105 -14.37 -4.03 3.57
N THR A 106 -14.59 -5.24 3.07
CA THR A 106 -15.62 -5.51 2.05
C THR A 106 -16.89 -5.92 2.76
N ILE A 107 -18.02 -5.27 2.46
CA ILE A 107 -19.31 -5.43 3.16
C ILE A 107 -19.72 -6.91 3.35
N GLY A 108 -19.37 -7.79 2.40
CA GLY A 108 -19.66 -9.24 2.48
C GLY A 108 -18.72 -10.08 3.38
N VAL A 109 -17.47 -9.65 3.59
CA VAL A 109 -16.47 -10.40 4.39
C VAL A 109 -16.52 -10.02 5.87
N VAL A 110 -16.81 -8.74 6.15
CA VAL A 110 -16.83 -8.21 7.50
C VAL A 110 -17.87 -8.95 8.36
N ALA A 111 -19.10 -9.15 7.87
CA ALA A 111 -20.17 -9.75 8.67
C ALA A 111 -19.89 -11.20 9.12
N THR A 112 -19.18 -11.98 8.31
CA THR A 112 -18.92 -13.41 8.59
C THR A 112 -17.72 -13.63 9.51
N VAL A 113 -16.71 -12.75 9.43
CA VAL A 113 -15.45 -12.88 10.20
C VAL A 113 -15.50 -12.12 11.53
N PHE A 114 -16.31 -11.06 11.66
CA PHE A 114 -16.34 -10.24 12.87
C PHE A 114 -16.93 -10.94 14.10
N ALA A 115 -17.97 -11.76 13.93
CA ALA A 115 -18.71 -12.31 15.08
C ALA A 115 -17.86 -13.24 15.96
N PRO A 116 -17.06 -14.18 15.41
CA PRO A 116 -16.17 -15.03 16.22
C PRO A 116 -15.08 -14.23 16.96
N TRP A 117 -14.55 -13.18 16.33
CA TRP A 117 -13.48 -12.37 16.92
C TRP A 117 -13.97 -11.52 18.09
N LEU A 118 -15.13 -10.88 17.95
CA LEU A 118 -15.72 -10.07 19.03
C LEU A 118 -16.03 -10.92 20.28
N ALA A 119 -16.41 -12.19 20.10
CA ALA A 119 -16.66 -13.10 21.21
C ALA A 119 -15.39 -13.45 22.01
N LEU A 120 -14.20 -13.37 21.40
CA LEU A 120 -12.91 -13.69 22.04
C LEU A 120 -12.34 -12.53 22.89
N LEU A 121 -12.86 -11.31 22.76
CA LEU A 121 -12.34 -10.10 23.40
C LEU A 121 -12.76 -9.92 24.88
N GLY A 122 -13.15 -10.99 25.57
CA GLY A 122 -13.62 -10.96 26.97
C GLY A 122 -12.53 -11.05 28.06
N SER A 123 -11.24 -10.99 27.73
CA SER A 123 -10.16 -11.24 28.70
C SER A 123 -9.69 -9.98 29.45
N VAL A 124 -9.29 -10.13 30.72
CA VAL A 124 -8.72 -9.04 31.54
C VAL A 124 -7.43 -8.47 30.93
N ALA A 125 -6.64 -9.32 30.25
CA ALA A 125 -5.42 -8.91 29.55
C ALA A 125 -5.71 -7.89 28.44
N LEU A 126 -6.87 -7.99 27.78
CA LEU A 126 -7.29 -7.03 26.77
C LEU A 126 -7.43 -5.63 27.37
N LEU A 127 -8.10 -5.51 28.53
CA LEU A 127 -8.43 -4.24 29.16
C LEU A 127 -7.19 -3.42 29.55
N LEU A 128 -6.11 -4.10 29.93
CA LEU A 128 -4.85 -3.47 30.34
C LEU A 128 -3.91 -3.17 29.17
N SER A 129 -4.20 -3.70 27.98
CA SER A 129 -3.29 -3.61 26.81
C SER A 129 -3.56 -2.37 25.96
N THR A 130 -2.50 -1.83 25.37
CA THR A 130 -2.56 -0.82 24.30
C THR A 130 -2.47 -1.50 22.95
N TRP A 131 -3.38 -1.15 22.04
CA TRP A 131 -3.50 -1.74 20.72
C TRP A 131 -3.19 -0.70 19.65
N THR A 132 -2.65 -1.17 18.54
CA THR A 132 -2.39 -0.33 17.37
C THR A 132 -3.30 -0.79 16.24
N VAL A 133 -4.15 0.11 15.75
CA VAL A 133 -5.02 -0.12 14.61
C VAL A 133 -4.43 0.63 13.43
N GLU A 134 -4.00 -0.10 12.41
CA GLU A 134 -3.58 0.45 11.13
C GLU A 134 -4.75 0.38 10.15
N ILE A 135 -5.00 1.46 9.45
CA ILE A 135 -6.11 1.59 8.51
C ILE A 135 -5.51 1.97 7.17
N GLU A 136 -5.87 1.23 6.12
CA GLU A 136 -5.68 1.67 4.75
C GLU A 136 -7.00 2.26 4.27
N ARG A 137 -6.98 3.54 3.88
CA ARG A 137 -8.15 4.20 3.29
C ARG A 137 -8.04 4.20 1.76
N PRO A 138 -9.12 3.90 1.02
CA PRO A 138 -9.15 4.15 -0.42
C PRO A 138 -9.11 5.67 -0.66
N PHE A 139 -8.49 6.09 -1.76
CA PHE A 139 -8.42 7.51 -2.10
C PHE A 139 -9.82 8.06 -2.42
N GLY A 140 -10.20 9.19 -1.81
CA GLY A 140 -11.39 9.97 -2.20
C GLY A 140 -12.39 10.39 -1.12
N GLU A 141 -12.23 10.05 0.17
CA GLU A 141 -13.15 10.51 1.23
C GLU A 141 -12.48 11.46 2.24
N ASN A 142 -12.27 12.71 1.79
CA ASN A 142 -12.33 13.89 2.65
C ASN A 142 -13.62 14.66 2.28
N GLY A 143 -14.77 14.11 2.68
CA GLY A 143 -16.01 14.88 2.78
C GLY A 143 -16.05 15.57 4.14
N GLN A 144 -16.25 16.87 4.12
CA GLN A 144 -16.34 17.79 5.28
C GLN A 144 -17.27 17.29 6.39
#